data_AF-A0A352GNM5-F1
#
_entry.id   AF-A0A352GNM5-F1
#
_cell.length_a   1.000
_cell.length_b   1.000
_cell.length_c   1.000
_cell.angle_alpha   90.00
_cell.angle_beta   90.00
_cell.angle_gamma   90.00
#
_symmetry.space_group_name_H-M   'P 1'
#
loop_
_entity.id
_entity.type
_entity.pdbx_description
1 polymer ?
#
loop_
_entity_poly.entity_id
_entity_poly.type
_entity_poly.pdbx_seq_one_letter_code
_entity_poly.pdbx_strand_id
1 'polypeptide(L)'
;AVLLFSAYRDKEGATKSYQEGLAFIRANTSAPIYTLWEHGMGHGVLGGKLISHFEQGYVAARLAARILNGTSPADLPVITNSPNVFTFDYNIMREHGISDADLPAGAKIINAPVALLDRYKNLLPWLAAFFLLQSIVIGFLIINIRHRRKAEKRAHASEARFRDLAKSSSDWFWEM
;
A
#
# COMPACT_ATOMS: atom_id res chain seq x y z
N ALA A 1 -7.74 28.54 15.45
CA ALA A 1 -6.73 28.01 14.51
C ALA A 1 -5.44 28.81 14.69
N VAL A 2 -4.29 28.20 14.40
CA VAL A 2 -2.96 28.84 14.44
C VAL A 2 -2.32 28.75 13.05
N LEU A 3 -1.68 29.81 12.57
CA LEU A 3 -0.87 29.79 11.34
C LEU A 3 0.61 29.85 11.72
N LEU A 4 1.34 28.75 11.50
CA LEU A 4 2.78 28.68 11.68
C LEU A 4 3.48 29.25 10.44
N PHE A 5 3.90 30.51 10.54
CA PHE A 5 4.63 31.20 9.48
C PHE A 5 6.14 31.12 9.67
N SER A 6 6.66 31.70 10.77
CA SER A 6 8.09 31.82 11.05
C SER A 6 8.39 31.93 12.56
N ALA A 7 8.12 30.87 13.32
CA ALA A 7 8.39 30.82 14.76
C ALA A 7 9.83 30.35 15.07
N TYR A 8 10.83 31.08 14.57
CA TYR A 8 12.25 30.68 14.60
C TYR A 8 13.06 31.31 15.73
N ARG A 9 12.47 32.13 16.60
CA ARG A 9 13.13 32.71 17.77
C ARG A 9 12.21 32.68 18.98
N ASP A 10 12.76 32.35 20.14
CA ASP A 10 12.05 32.43 21.41
C ASP A 10 12.21 33.80 22.08
N LYS A 11 11.61 33.96 23.27
CA LYS A 11 11.63 35.23 24.02
C LYS A 11 13.03 35.60 24.52
N GLU A 12 13.91 34.61 24.70
CA GLU A 12 15.32 34.78 25.05
C GLU A 12 16.19 35.09 23.81
N GLY A 13 15.62 35.10 22.61
CA GLY A 13 16.32 35.36 21.36
C GLY A 13 17.08 34.15 20.81
N ALA A 14 16.93 32.97 21.41
CA ALA A 14 17.54 31.75 20.90
C ALA A 14 16.82 31.29 19.63
N THR A 15 17.60 30.84 18.65
CA THR A 15 17.06 30.35 17.38
C THR A 15 16.44 28.97 17.58
N LYS A 16 15.24 28.78 17.04
CA LYS A 16 14.51 27.50 16.99
C LYS A 16 14.38 27.05 15.56
N SER A 17 14.53 25.76 15.34
CA SER A 17 14.13 25.11 14.10
C SER A 17 12.61 25.16 13.93
N TYR A 18 12.15 24.96 12.69
CA TYR A 18 10.73 24.80 12.40
C TYR A 18 10.09 23.70 13.25
N GLN A 19 10.79 22.57 13.42
CA GLN A 19 10.30 21.40 14.14
C GLN A 19 10.17 21.67 15.65
N GLU A 20 11.15 22.36 16.25
CA GLU A 20 11.07 22.76 17.67
C GLU A 20 9.90 23.73 17.90
N GLY A 21 9.75 24.73 17.03
CA GLY A 21 8.63 25.67 17.11
C GLY A 21 7.28 24.99 16.95
N LEU A 22 7.15 24.09 15.97
CA LEU A 22 5.94 23.31 15.76
C LEU A 22 5.62 22.40 16.95
N ALA A 23 6.61 21.66 17.46
CA ALA A 23 6.42 20.78 18.61
C ALA A 23 5.98 21.56 19.86
N PHE A 24 6.61 22.71 20.10
CA PHE A 24 6.23 23.60 21.20
C PHE A 24 4.78 24.09 21.05
N ILE A 25 4.40 24.60 19.88
CA ILE A 25 3.03 25.08 19.63
C ILE A 25 2.03 23.95 19.82
N ARG A 26 2.29 22.78 19.21
CA ARG A 26 1.43 21.60 19.30
C ARG A 26 1.23 21.12 20.73
N ALA A 27 2.26 21.18 21.57
CA ALA A 27 2.17 20.81 22.98
C ALA A 27 1.30 21.78 23.81
N ASN A 28 1.06 22.99 23.31
CA ASN A 28 0.40 24.07 24.05
C ASN A 28 -0.92 24.55 23.42
N THR A 29 -1.41 23.89 22.36
CA THR A 29 -2.71 24.23 21.75
C THR A 29 -3.42 22.99 21.23
N SER A 30 -4.75 22.98 21.34
CA SER A 30 -5.65 22.04 20.68
C SER A 30 -6.24 22.60 19.38
N ALA A 31 -5.86 23.81 18.99
CA ALA A 31 -6.36 24.43 17.76
C ALA A 31 -5.64 23.85 16.53
N PRO A 32 -6.30 23.79 15.36
CA PRO A 32 -5.67 23.29 14.15
C PRO A 32 -4.55 24.23 13.71
N ILE A 33 -3.38 23.65 13.43
CA ILE A 33 -2.18 24.38 13.01
C ILE A 33 -2.05 24.30 11.48
N TYR A 34 -2.08 25.46 10.83
CA TYR A 34 -1.82 25.61 9.41
C TYR A 34 -0.35 25.97 9.19
N THR A 35 0.20 25.59 8.03
CA THR A 35 1.56 26.00 7.61
C THR A 35 1.52 26.46 6.17
N LEU A 36 2.55 27.21 5.76
CA LEU A 36 2.75 27.57 4.36
C LEU A 36 3.76 26.66 3.66
N TRP A 37 4.43 25.75 4.37
CA TRP A 37 5.54 24.99 3.81
C TRP A 37 5.25 23.51 3.77
N GLU A 38 5.48 22.88 2.62
CA GLU A 38 5.23 21.44 2.45
C GLU A 38 6.11 20.57 3.37
N HIS A 39 7.34 21.00 3.67
CA HIS A 39 8.27 20.25 4.54
C HIS A 39 7.76 20.09 5.99
N GLY A 40 6.80 20.90 6.41
CA GLY A 40 6.18 20.80 7.73
C GLY A 40 5.11 19.71 7.85
N MET A 41 4.69 19.11 6.73
CA MET A 41 3.63 18.11 6.72
C MET A 41 4.01 16.83 7.46
N GLY A 42 3.01 16.13 8.00
CA GLY A 42 3.19 14.88 8.76
C GLY A 42 3.64 15.04 10.21
N HIS A 43 3.89 16.28 10.66
CA HIS A 43 4.40 16.57 12.01
C HIS A 43 3.35 17.17 12.96
N GLY A 44 2.06 17.08 12.60
CA GLY A 44 0.95 17.60 13.42
C GLY A 44 0.38 18.94 12.97
N VAL A 45 0.64 19.33 11.72
CA VAL A 45 -0.07 20.42 11.06
C VAL A 45 -1.24 19.85 10.28
N LEU A 46 -2.34 20.61 10.20
CA LEU A 46 -3.50 20.27 9.38
C LEU A 46 -3.16 20.32 7.89
N GLY A 47 -2.34 21.30 7.48
CA GLY A 47 -1.95 21.52 6.09
C GLY A 47 -2.51 22.82 5.52
N GLY A 48 -2.87 22.81 4.23
CA GLY A 48 -3.40 23.98 3.52
C GLY A 48 -2.90 24.08 2.09
N LYS A 49 -2.77 25.31 1.58
CA LYS A 49 -2.15 25.62 0.28
C LYS A 49 -0.67 25.90 0.48
N LEU A 50 0.16 24.89 0.26
CA LEU A 50 1.55 24.86 0.66
C LEU A 50 2.49 25.23 -0.47
N ILE A 51 3.58 25.90 -0.11
CA ILE A 51 4.73 26.13 -0.95
C ILE A 51 5.54 24.83 -1.01
N SER A 52 5.63 24.27 -2.22
CA SER A 52 6.46 23.10 -2.51
C SER A 52 7.77 23.56 -3.14
N HIS A 53 8.87 23.39 -2.42
CA HIS A 53 10.21 23.64 -2.97
C HIS A 53 10.56 22.65 -4.08
N PHE A 54 9.99 21.44 -4.03
CA PHE A 54 10.15 20.45 -5.09
C PHE A 54 9.51 20.93 -6.38
N GLU A 55 8.24 21.34 -6.35
CA GLU A 55 7.55 21.84 -7.55
C GLU A 55 8.20 23.10 -8.11
N GLN A 56 8.66 24.02 -7.23
CA GLN A 56 9.44 25.19 -7.64
C GLN A 56 10.72 24.77 -8.37
N GLY A 57 11.48 23.83 -7.81
CA GLY A 57 12.69 23.30 -8.41
C GLY A 57 12.43 22.57 -9.72
N TYR A 58 11.36 21.77 -9.80
CA TYR A 58 10.96 21.06 -11.00
C TYR A 58 10.61 22.01 -12.16
N VAL A 59 9.82 23.04 -11.87
CA VAL A 59 9.46 24.07 -12.85
C VAL A 59 10.69 24.85 -13.31
N ALA A 60 11.58 25.23 -12.40
CA ALA A 60 12.84 25.91 -12.73
C ALA A 60 13.75 25.03 -13.60
N ALA A 61 13.90 23.75 -13.25
CA ALA A 61 14.69 22.79 -14.01
C ALA A 61 14.14 22.59 -15.43
N ARG A 62 12.82 22.58 -15.59
CA ARG A 62 12.17 22.48 -16.90
C ARG A 62 12.44 23.72 -17.78
N LEU A 63 12.46 24.91 -17.19
CA LEU A 63 12.85 26.13 -17.92
C LEU A 63 14.34 26.08 -18.30
N ALA A 64 15.21 25.68 -17.36
CA ALA A 64 16.63 25.50 -17.63
C ALA A 64 16.89 24.51 -18.78
N ALA A 65 16.17 23.38 -18.81
CA ALA A 65 16.26 22.41 -19.90
C ALA A 65 15.89 23.00 -21.27
N ARG A 66 14.89 23.90 -21.33
CA ARG A 66 14.53 24.60 -22.58
C ARG A 66 15.63 25.55 -23.05
N ILE A 67 16.29 26.24 -22.12
CA ILE A 67 17.44 27.10 -22.42
C ILE A 67 18.58 26.25 -23.00
N LEU A 68 18.89 25.13 -22.35
CA LEU A 68 19.92 24.20 -22.82
C LEU A 68 19.63 23.61 -24.21
N ASN A 69 18.34 23.49 -24.57
CA ASN A 69 17.90 23.08 -25.91
C ASN A 69 17.80 24.23 -26.92
N GLY A 70 18.32 25.42 -26.60
CA GLY A 70 18.44 26.54 -27.54
C GLY A 70 17.33 27.59 -27.48
N THR A 71 16.40 27.52 -26.52
CA THR A 71 15.41 28.59 -26.31
C THR A 71 16.09 29.80 -25.66
N SER A 72 15.90 31.01 -26.20
CA SER A 72 16.40 32.24 -25.56
C SER A 72 15.72 32.47 -24.20
N PRO A 73 16.46 32.84 -23.14
CA PRO A 73 15.85 33.19 -21.85
C PRO A 73 14.84 34.34 -21.92
N ALA A 74 14.99 35.26 -22.88
CA ALA A 74 14.06 36.38 -23.09
C ALA A 74 12.68 35.92 -23.60
N ASP A 75 12.61 34.74 -24.22
CA ASP A 75 11.37 34.17 -24.76
C ASP A 75 10.64 33.29 -23.73
N LEU A 76 11.23 33.08 -22.55
CA LEU A 76 10.64 32.26 -21.49
C LEU A 76 9.77 33.12 -20.56
N PRO A 77 8.56 32.65 -20.21
CA PRO A 77 7.70 33.40 -19.31
C PRO A 77 8.27 33.40 -17.89
N VAL A 78 8.19 34.55 -17.22
CA VAL A 78 8.43 34.64 -15.78
C VAL A 78 7.22 34.04 -15.07
N ILE A 79 7.44 32.95 -14.33
CA ILE A 79 6.38 32.28 -13.59
C ILE A 79 6.20 33.01 -12.26
N THR A 80 5.13 33.80 -12.16
CA THR A 80 4.79 34.59 -10.97
C THR A 80 3.89 33.83 -10.00
N ASN A 81 3.09 32.88 -10.50
CA ASN A 81 2.27 32.01 -9.68
C ASN A 81 3.09 30.79 -9.24
N SER A 82 3.43 30.74 -7.95
CA SER A 82 4.11 29.60 -7.36
C SER A 82 3.25 28.33 -7.53
N PRO A 83 3.84 27.18 -7.93
CA PRO A 83 3.15 25.90 -8.06
C PRO A 83 2.84 25.31 -6.68
N ASN A 84 1.96 26.00 -5.94
CA ASN A 84 1.57 25.60 -4.59
C ASN A 84 0.64 24.39 -4.66
N VAL A 85 0.78 23.51 -3.69
CA VAL A 85 0.03 22.24 -3.60
C VAL A 85 -0.95 22.31 -2.44
N PHE A 86 -2.17 21.84 -2.66
CA PHE A 86 -3.11 21.61 -1.56
C PHE A 86 -2.77 20.27 -0.92
N THR A 87 -2.30 20.29 0.33
CA THR A 87 -1.94 19.06 1.06
C THR A 87 -2.49 19.13 2.47
N PHE A 88 -3.13 18.04 2.92
CA PHE A 88 -3.75 17.94 4.24
C PHE A 88 -3.38 16.63 4.94
N ASP A 89 -3.28 16.66 6.27
CA ASP A 89 -3.00 15.47 7.08
C ASP A 89 -4.30 14.84 7.59
N TYR A 90 -4.57 13.61 7.15
CA TYR A 90 -5.79 12.89 7.49
C TYR A 90 -6.02 12.75 9.00
N ASN A 91 -4.96 12.49 9.77
CA ASN A 91 -5.11 12.29 11.21
C ASN A 91 -5.56 13.58 11.90
N ILE A 92 -5.01 14.72 11.47
CA ILE A 92 -5.36 16.04 12.01
C ILE A 92 -6.73 16.48 11.52
N MET A 93 -7.10 16.17 10.27
CA MET A 93 -8.46 16.37 9.77
C MET A 93 -9.48 15.65 10.64
N ARG A 94 -9.25 14.38 10.95
CA ARG A 94 -10.13 13.57 11.81
C ARG A 94 -10.25 14.12 13.23
N GLU A 95 -9.14 14.57 13.81
CA GLU A 95 -9.11 15.22 15.13
C GLU A 95 -10.01 16.47 15.18
N HIS A 96 -10.08 17.22 14.08
CA HIS A 96 -10.82 18.47 13.98
C HIS A 96 -12.17 18.34 13.27
N GLY A 97 -12.62 17.13 12.98
CA GLY A 97 -13.92 16.88 12.32
C GLY A 97 -14.01 17.38 10.88
N ILE A 98 -12.88 17.52 10.18
CA ILE A 98 -12.82 17.94 8.78
C ILE A 98 -12.93 16.71 7.87
N SER A 99 -13.82 16.77 6.89
CA SER A 99 -14.04 15.70 5.93
C SER A 99 -13.32 15.97 4.61
N ASP A 100 -13.08 14.92 3.83
CA ASP A 100 -12.47 15.02 2.49
C ASP A 100 -13.32 15.87 1.54
N ALA A 101 -14.64 15.95 1.77
CA ALA A 101 -15.57 16.77 0.98
C ALA A 101 -15.41 18.28 1.22
N ASP A 102 -14.80 18.66 2.35
CA ASP A 102 -14.52 20.06 2.67
C ASP A 102 -13.24 20.57 1.98
N LEU A 103 -12.49 19.67 1.33
CA LEU A 103 -11.21 20.00 0.73
C LEU A 103 -11.35 20.53 -0.71
N PRO A 104 -10.44 21.43 -1.14
CA PRO A 104 -10.34 21.82 -2.54
C PRO A 104 -10.11 20.62 -3.46
N ALA A 105 -10.67 20.68 -4.66
CA ALA A 105 -10.44 19.66 -5.68
C ALA A 105 -8.95 19.48 -5.96
N GLY A 106 -8.51 18.21 -6.02
CA GLY A 106 -7.10 17.87 -6.25
C GLY A 106 -6.20 17.98 -5.01
N ALA A 107 -6.77 18.19 -3.82
CA ALA A 107 -6.02 18.14 -2.57
C ALA A 107 -5.39 16.75 -2.34
N LYS A 108 -4.11 16.75 -1.98
CA LYS A 108 -3.36 15.56 -1.56
C LYS A 108 -3.61 15.30 -0.08
N ILE A 109 -4.13 14.12 0.24
CA ILE A 109 -4.30 13.70 1.63
C ILE A 109 -3.14 12.76 1.99
N ILE A 110 -2.39 13.11 3.03
CA ILE A 110 -1.33 12.25 3.58
C ILE A 110 -1.80 11.59 4.86
N ASN A 111 -1.13 10.51 5.27
CA ASN A 111 -1.45 9.75 6.48
C ASN A 111 -2.88 9.18 6.52
N ALA A 112 -3.58 9.15 5.37
CA ALA A 112 -4.85 8.45 5.25
C ALA A 112 -4.65 6.94 5.42
N PRO A 113 -5.60 6.24 6.06
CA PRO A 113 -5.56 4.79 6.13
C PRO A 113 -5.59 4.24 4.70
N VAL A 114 -4.48 3.63 4.28
CA VAL A 114 -4.45 2.86 3.04
C VAL A 114 -5.44 1.72 3.21
N ALA A 115 -6.52 1.74 2.43
CA ALA A 115 -7.38 0.58 2.31
C ALA A 115 -6.49 -0.60 1.94
N LEU A 116 -6.49 -1.67 2.75
CA LEU A 116 -5.66 -2.86 2.52
C LEU A 116 -5.87 -3.40 1.09
N LEU A 117 -7.09 -3.27 0.57
CA LEU A 117 -7.45 -3.56 -0.82
C LEU A 117 -6.64 -2.74 -1.83
N ASP A 118 -6.46 -1.43 -1.64
CA ASP A 118 -5.68 -0.60 -2.54
C ASP A 118 -4.18 -0.88 -2.47
N ARG A 119 -3.68 -1.22 -1.26
CA ARG A 119 -2.27 -1.59 -1.05
C ARG A 119 -1.93 -2.95 -1.67
N TYR A 120 -2.85 -3.92 -1.61
CA TYR A 120 -2.60 -5.30 -2.05
C TYR A 120 -3.37 -5.70 -3.32
N LYS A 121 -4.00 -4.78 -4.04
CA LYS A 121 -4.77 -5.05 -5.28
C LYS A 121 -4.01 -5.89 -6.30
N ASN A 122 -2.70 -5.69 -6.40
CA ASN A 122 -1.84 -6.45 -7.32
C ASN A 122 -1.39 -7.79 -6.73
N LEU A 123 -1.39 -7.96 -5.40
CA LEU A 123 -0.94 -9.17 -4.71
C LEU A 123 -2.07 -10.19 -4.52
N LEU A 124 -3.30 -9.71 -4.31
CA LEU A 124 -4.50 -10.54 -4.15
C LEU A 124 -4.71 -11.59 -5.27
N PRO A 125 -4.60 -11.26 -6.57
CA PRO A 125 -4.80 -12.25 -7.63
C PRO A 125 -3.72 -13.35 -7.62
N TRP A 126 -2.47 -13.01 -7.28
CA TRP A 126 -1.38 -13.99 -7.17
C TRP A 126 -1.58 -14.94 -6.00
N LEU A 127 -2.01 -14.41 -4.84
CA LEU A 127 -2.35 -15.25 -3.69
C LEU A 127 -3.53 -16.17 -4.00
N ALA A 128 -4.59 -15.64 -4.63
CA ALA A 128 -5.74 -16.44 -5.04
C ALA A 128 -5.34 -17.55 -6.03
N ALA A 129 -4.52 -17.24 -7.03
CA ALA A 129 -4.00 -18.21 -7.99
C ALA A 129 -3.15 -19.29 -7.31
N PHE A 130 -2.30 -18.91 -6.35
CA PHE A 130 -1.50 -19.85 -5.56
C PHE A 130 -2.38 -20.82 -4.76
N PHE A 131 -3.37 -20.31 -4.01
CA PHE A 131 -4.29 -21.17 -3.26
C PHE A 131 -5.17 -22.06 -4.15
N LEU A 132 -5.58 -21.55 -5.32
CA LEU A 132 -6.32 -22.32 -6.31
C LEU A 132 -5.47 -23.48 -6.84
N LEU A 133 -4.21 -23.21 -7.23
CA LEU A 133 -3.28 -24.22 -7.69
C LEU A 133 -3.03 -25.29 -6.62
N GLN A 134 -2.77 -24.87 -5.38
CA GLN A 134 -2.62 -25.80 -4.25
C GLN A 134 -3.85 -26.69 -4.06
N SER A 135 -5.05 -26.11 -4.15
CA SER A 135 -6.30 -26.86 -4.03
C SER A 135 -6.47 -27.89 -5.14
N ILE A 136 -6.09 -27.55 -6.38
CA ILE A 136 -6.11 -28.47 -7.53
C ILE A 136 -5.13 -29.63 -7.31
N VAL A 137 -3.89 -29.32 -6.88
CA VAL A 137 -2.87 -30.34 -6.61
C VAL A 137 -3.32 -31.30 -5.50
N ILE A 138 -3.86 -30.76 -4.40
CA ILE A 138 -4.40 -31.56 -3.29
C ILE A 138 -5.55 -32.44 -3.77
N GLY A 139 -6.49 -31.88 -4.55
CA GLY A 139 -7.61 -32.63 -5.13
C GLY A 139 -7.13 -33.77 -6.03
N PHE A 140 -6.16 -33.51 -6.90
CA PHE A 140 -5.55 -34.52 -7.76
C PHE A 140 -4.87 -35.64 -6.96
N LEU A 141 -4.11 -35.30 -5.92
CA LEU A 141 -3.46 -36.27 -5.03
C LEU A 141 -4.48 -37.16 -4.32
N ILE A 142 -5.59 -36.58 -3.82
CA ILE A 142 -6.66 -37.34 -3.17
C ILE A 142 -7.29 -38.34 -4.15
N ILE A 143 -7.57 -37.92 -5.38
CA ILE A 143 -8.14 -38.80 -6.42
C ILE A 143 -7.15 -39.93 -6.74
N ASN A 144 -5.87 -39.62 -6.92
CA ASN A 144 -4.83 -40.60 -7.23
C ASN A 144 -4.68 -41.65 -6.12
N ILE A 145 -4.65 -41.23 -4.85
CA ILE A 145 -4.58 -42.13 -3.70
C ILE A 145 -5.82 -43.03 -3.62
N ARG A 146 -7.02 -42.49 -3.86
CA ARG A 146 -8.26 -43.28 -3.88
C ARG A 146 -8.27 -44.30 -5.01
N HIS A 147 -7.81 -43.93 -6.20
CA HIS A 147 -7.72 -44.83 -7.35
C HIS A 147 -6.74 -45.97 -7.07
N ARG A 148 -5.55 -45.66 -6.54
CA ARG A 148 -4.53 -46.65 -6.19
C ARG A 148 -5.03 -47.64 -5.13
N ARG A 149 -5.65 -47.15 -4.05
CA ARG A 149 -6.25 -48.01 -3.02
C ARG A 149 -7.35 -48.92 -3.57
N LYS A 150 -8.13 -48.44 -4.55
CA LYS A 150 -9.18 -49.26 -5.19
C LYS A 150 -8.57 -50.35 -6.07
N ALA A 151 -7.48 -50.06 -6.77
CA ALA A 151 -6.73 -51.04 -7.55
C ALA A 151 -6.08 -52.11 -6.65
N GLU A 152 -5.41 -51.69 -5.57
CA GLU A 152 -4.83 -52.60 -4.56
C GLU A 152 -5.90 -53.53 -3.94
N LYS A 153 -7.06 -52.97 -3.56
CA LYS A 153 -8.18 -53.79 -3.04
C LYS A 153 -8.70 -54.80 -4.05
N ARG A 154 -8.77 -54.44 -5.35
CA ARG A 154 -9.19 -55.36 -6.42
C ARG A 154 -8.16 -56.47 -6.66
N ALA A 155 -6.86 -56.14 -6.62
CA ALA A 155 -5.78 -57.11 -6.75
C ALA A 155 -5.83 -58.14 -5.62
N HIS A 156 -5.93 -57.69 -4.35
CA HIS A 156 -6.06 -58.60 -3.21
C HIS A 156 -7.33 -59.45 -3.24
N ALA A 157 -8.47 -58.89 -3.65
CA ALA A 157 -9.70 -59.66 -3.81
C ALA A 157 -9.59 -60.72 -4.92
N SER A 158 -8.87 -60.42 -6.00
CA SER A 158 -8.60 -61.36 -7.09
C SER A 158 -7.67 -62.50 -6.63
N GLU A 159 -6.56 -62.17 -5.95
CA GLU A 159 -5.63 -63.16 -5.39
C GLU A 159 -6.32 -64.10 -4.40
N ALA A 160 -7.16 -63.57 -3.50
CA ALA A 160 -7.93 -64.38 -2.57
C ALA A 160 -8.85 -65.36 -3.30
N ARG A 161 -9.58 -64.89 -4.32
CA ARG A 161 -10.45 -65.75 -5.14
C ARG A 161 -9.68 -66.82 -5.90
N PHE A 162 -8.54 -66.49 -6.51
CA PHE A 162 -7.71 -67.49 -7.19
C PHE A 162 -7.15 -68.53 -6.23
N ARG A 163 -6.73 -68.12 -5.02
CA ARG A 163 -6.26 -69.03 -3.99
C ARG A 163 -7.36 -69.99 -3.50
N ASP A 164 -8.58 -69.50 -3.34
CA ASP A 164 -9.71 -70.31 -2.93
C ASP A 164 -10.09 -71.33 -4.03
N LEU A 165 -10.09 -70.91 -5.30
CA LEU A 165 -10.29 -71.80 -6.44
C LEU A 165 -9.20 -72.88 -6.51
N ALA A 166 -7.92 -72.51 -6.39
CA ALA A 166 -6.80 -73.44 -6.43
C ALA A 166 -6.85 -74.49 -5.31
N LYS A 167 -7.28 -74.10 -4.09
CA LYS A 167 -7.52 -75.05 -3.00
C LYS A 167 -8.66 -76.01 -3.33
N SER A 168 -9.81 -75.50 -3.79
CA SER A 168 -10.94 -76.35 -4.15
C SER A 168 -10.62 -77.35 -5.27
N SER A 169 -9.81 -76.95 -6.25
CA SER A 169 -9.37 -77.86 -7.31
C SER A 169 -8.35 -78.88 -6.82
N SER A 170 -7.46 -78.49 -5.89
CA SER A 170 -6.48 -79.43 -5.30
C SER A 170 -7.18 -80.51 -4.50
N ASP A 171 -8.21 -80.18 -3.71
CA ASP A 171 -8.97 -81.16 -2.93
C ASP A 171 -9.66 -82.19 -3.85
N TRP A 172 -10.17 -81.75 -5.00
CA TRP A 172 -10.75 -82.63 -6.02
C TRP A 172 -9.74 -83.63 -6.62
N PHE A 173 -8.47 -83.24 -6.75
CA PHE A 173 -7.41 -84.11 -7.29
C PHE A 173 -6.98 -85.23 -6.33
N TRP A 174 -7.28 -85.12 -5.03
CA TRP A 174 -6.94 -86.15 -4.04
C TRP A 174 -8.10 -87.12 -3.73
N GLU A 175 -9.31 -86.85 -4.22
CA GLU A 175 -10.51 -87.70 -4.04
C GLU A 175 -10.80 -88.65 -5.23
N MET A 176 -9.97 -88.63 -6.29
CA MET A 176 -9.97 -89.64 -7.37
C MET A 176 -8.83 -90.64 -7.19
#